data_AF-A0A1G2WMX0-F1
#
_entry.id   AF-A0A1G2WMX0-F1
#
_cell.length_a   1.000
_cell.length_b   1.000
_cell.length_c   1.000
_cell.angle_alpha   90.00
_cell.angle_beta   90.00
_cell.angle_gamma   90.00
#
_symmetry.space_group_name_H-M   'P 1'
#
loop_
_entity.id
_entity.type
_entity.pdbx_description
1 polymer ?
#
loop_
_entity_poly.entity_id
_entity_poly.type
_entity_poly.pdbx_seq_one_letter_code
_entity_poly.pdbx_strand_id
1 'polypeptide(L)' 'MDLRGVLCPINFVKTKLKLEMMDSGQVLEVLLDDGEPIRSVPRSVKEEGHKIIKVENIEGAYRLLIKKA' A
#
# COMPACT_ATOMS: atom_id res chain seq x y z
N MET A 1 -6.92 -2.26 4.52
CA MET A 1 -6.72 -0.98 5.23
C MET A 1 -7.11 0.13 4.29
N ASP A 2 -7.99 1.03 4.72
CA ASP A 2 -8.43 2.14 3.89
C ASP A 2 -7.58 3.39 4.18
N LEU A 3 -6.91 3.92 3.14
CA LEU A 3 -6.10 5.12 3.19
C LEU A 3 -6.58 6.19 2.20
N ARG A 4 -7.81 6.08 1.70
CA ARG A 4 -8.43 7.14 0.91
C ARG A 4 -8.57 8.42 1.76
N GLY A 5 -8.31 9.57 1.15
CA GLY A 5 -8.22 10.88 1.81
C GLY A 5 -6.98 11.07 2.69
N VAL A 6 -6.08 10.07 2.79
CA VAL A 6 -4.85 10.20 3.59
C VAL A 6 -3.73 10.75 2.71
N LEU A 7 -3.32 11.97 3.01
CA LEU A 7 -2.28 12.68 2.27
C LEU A 7 -0.89 12.03 2.40
N CYS A 8 -0.06 12.22 1.38
CA CYS A 8 1.34 11.84 1.41
C CYS A 8 2.14 12.75 2.39
N PRO A 9 3.18 12.23 3.06
CA PRO A 9 3.66 10.84 3.03
C PRO A 9 2.94 9.92 4.05
N ILE A 10 1.87 10.38 4.69
CA ILE A 10 1.23 9.68 5.82
C ILE A 10 0.62 8.34 5.39
N ASN A 11 0.10 8.24 4.16
CA ASN A 11 -0.39 6.98 3.60
C ASN A 11 0.69 5.89 3.57
N PHE A 12 1.90 6.24 3.14
CA PHE A 12 3.04 5.33 3.12
C PHE A 12 3.49 4.99 4.56
N VAL A 13 3.61 5.98 5.44
CA VAL A 13 4.01 5.74 6.85
C VAL A 13 3.06 4.75 7.52
N LYS A 14 1.74 4.90 7.36
CA LYS A 14 0.75 3.95 7.90
C LYS A 14 0.87 2.56 7.28
N THR A 15 1.11 2.49 5.97
CA THR A 15 1.34 1.22 5.27
C THR A 15 2.57 0.50 5.81
N LYS A 16 3.68 1.22 5.98
CA LYS A 16 4.94 0.69 6.53
C LYS A 16 4.76 0.16 7.94
N LEU A 17 4.23 0.97 8.86
CA LEU A 17 3.97 0.55 10.24
C LEU A 17 3.10 -0.70 10.30
N LYS A 18 2.09 -0.79 9.42
CA LYS A 18 1.24 -1.99 9.37
C LYS A 18 2.00 -3.23 8.91
N LEU A 19 2.89 -3.10 7.92
CA LEU A 19 3.73 -4.19 7.42
C LEU A 19 4.79 -4.62 8.45
N GLU A 20 5.32 -3.70 9.26
CA GLU A 20 6.27 -4.00 10.35
C GLU A 20 5.63 -4.84 11.47
N MET A 21 4.31 -4.71 11.66
CA MET A 21 3.55 -5.50 12.64
C MET A 21 3.05 -6.86 12.08
N MET A 22 3.41 -7.23 10.85
CA MET A 22 2.96 -8.45 10.17
C MET A 22 4.07 -9.47 10.02
N ASP A 23 3.70 -10.75 10.01
CA ASP A 23 4.63 -11.84 9.76
C ASP A 23 5.02 -11.93 8.29
N SER A 24 6.24 -12.42 8.01
CA SER A 24 6.70 -12.67 6.64
C SER A 24 5.72 -13.58 5.90
N GLY A 25 5.41 -13.21 4.66
CA GLY A 25 4.48 -13.93 3.80
C GLY A 25 3.02 -13.52 3.93
N GLN A 26 2.62 -12.78 4.97
CA GLN A 26 1.26 -12.25 5.09
C GLN A 26 0.98 -11.17 4.03
N VAL A 27 -0.30 -11.01 3.69
CA VAL A 27 -0.75 -10.06 2.66
C VAL A 27 -1.56 -8.93 3.30
N LEU A 28 -1.14 -7.69 3.05
CA LEU A 28 -1.83 -6.47 3.41
C LEU A 28 -2.60 -5.95 2.20
N GLU A 29 -3.91 -5.77 2.35
CA GLU A 29 -4.71 -4.99 1.41
C GLU A 29 -4.71 -3.51 1.80
N VAL A 30 -4.50 -2.61 0.85
CA VAL A 30 -4.54 -1.16 1.01
C VAL A 30 -5.45 -0.54 -0.05
N LEU A 31 -6.34 0.36 0.35
CA LEU A 31 -7.10 1.20 -0.58
C LEU A 31 -6.49 2.60 -0.63
N LEU A 32 -6.23 3.11 -1.83
CA LEU A 32 -5.60 4.40 -2.10
C LEU A 32 -6.43 5.20 -3.08
N ASP A 33 -6.38 6.53 -2.98
CA ASP A 33 -6.94 7.41 -4.01
C ASP A 33 -6.14 7.31 -5.31
N ASP A 34 -6.77 7.70 -6.41
CA ASP A 34 -6.07 7.91 -7.68
C ASP A 34 -5.05 9.06 -7.59
N GLY A 35 -4.11 9.10 -8.52
CA GLY A 35 -3.10 10.15 -8.64
C GLY A 35 -1.78 9.77 -7.98
N GLU A 36 -1.29 10.60 -7.06
CA GLU A 36 0.02 10.42 -6.43
C GLU A 36 0.10 9.17 -5.53
N PRO A 37 -0.87 8.90 -4.64
CA PRO A 37 -0.78 7.80 -3.66
C PRO A 37 -0.51 6.43 -4.29
N ILE A 38 -1.18 6.12 -5.41
CA ILE A 38 -1.00 4.87 -6.13
C ILE A 38 0.33 4.78 -6.88
N ARG A 39 1.04 5.89 -7.09
CA ARG A 39 2.39 5.91 -7.68
C ARG A 39 3.48 5.79 -6.62
N SER A 40 3.34 6.52 -5.51
CA SER A 40 4.36 6.59 -4.45
C SER A 40 4.36 5.34 -3.58
N VAL A 41 3.19 4.92 -3.06
CA VAL A 41 3.11 3.82 -2.10
C VAL A 41 3.65 2.50 -2.67
N PRO A 42 3.25 2.03 -3.88
CA PRO A 42 3.80 0.78 -4.42
C PRO A 42 5.30 0.86 -4.70
N ARG A 43 5.82 2.03 -5.05
CA ARG A 43 7.25 2.25 -5.26
C ARG A 43 8.01 2.11 -3.95
N SER A 44 7.63 2.87 -2.92
CA SER A 44 8.30 2.83 -1.61
C SER A 44 8.18 1.47 -0.95
N VAL A 45 7.06 0.78 -1.09
CA VAL A 45 6.88 -0.60 -0.60
C VAL A 45 7.84 -1.58 -1.28
N LYS A 46 8.11 -1.43 -2.59
CA LYS A 46 9.13 -2.22 -3.29
C LYS A 46 10.55 -1.86 -2.85
N GLU A 47 10.83 -0.58 -2.63
CA GLU A 47 12.13 -0.09 -2.13
C GLU A 47 12.43 -0.65 -0.72
N GLU A 48 11.41 -0.86 0.11
CA GLU A 48 11.50 -1.56 1.42
C GLU A 48 11.61 -3.09 1.29
N GLY A 49 11.65 -3.63 0.07
CA GLY A 49 11.85 -5.05 -0.21
C GLY A 49 10.57 -5.91 -0.19
N HIS A 50 9.40 -5.32 0.03
CA HIS A 50 8.13 -6.04 -0.02
C HIS A 50 7.64 -6.28 -1.45
N LYS A 51 6.71 -7.24 -1.62
CA LYS A 51 6.22 -7.63 -2.95
C LYS A 51 4.81 -7.10 -3.18
N ILE A 52 4.61 -6.42 -4.32
CA ILE A 52 3.25 -6.08 -4.77
C ILE A 52 2.67 -7.30 -5.50
N ILE A 53 1.58 -7.84 -4.99
CA ILE A 53 0.89 -9.01 -5.54
C ILE A 53 -0.14 -8.60 -6.58
N LYS A 54 -0.89 -7.53 -6.32
CA LYS A 54 -1.95 -7.05 -7.21
C LYS A 54 -2.12 -5.54 -7.06
N VAL A 55 -2.41 -4.89 -8.18
CA VAL A 55 -2.94 -3.53 -8.24
C VAL A 55 -4.22 -3.60 -9.06
N GLU A 56 -5.32 -3.11 -8.52
CA GLU A 56 -6.62 -3.15 -9.16
C GLU A 56 -7.28 -1.78 -9.04
N ASN A 57 -7.70 -1.21 -10.17
CA ASN A 57 -8.54 -0.03 -10.18
C ASN A 57 -9.96 -0.48 -9.84
N ILE A 58 -10.53 0.12 -8.80
CA ILE A 58 -11.92 -0.07 -8.38
C ILE A 58 -12.61 1.29 -8.48
N GLU A 59 -13.93 1.34 -8.57
CA GLU A 59 -14.68 2.58 -8.83
C GLU A 59 -14.29 3.72 -7.87
N GLY A 60 -13.46 4.65 -8.37
CA GLY A 60 -12.97 5.83 -7.65
C GLY A 60 -11.75 5.61 -6.73
N ALA A 61 -11.09 4.44 -6.75
CA ALA A 61 -9.92 4.16 -5.91
C ALA A 61 -9.04 3.03 -6.49
N TYR A 62 -7.94 2.72 -5.81
CA TYR A 62 -7.10 1.58 -6.12
C TYR A 62 -6.99 0.64 -4.94
N ARG A 63 -7.19 -0.65 -5.20
CA ARG A 63 -6.86 -1.73 -4.29
C ARG A 63 -5.45 -2.24 -4.59
N LEU A 64 -4.61 -2.22 -3.56
CA LEU A 64 -3.23 -2.70 -3.59
C LEU A 64 -3.08 -3.88 -2.65
N LEU A 65 -2.56 -5.00 -3.15
CA LEU A 65 -2.19 -6.15 -2.33
C LEU A 65 -0.67 -6.22 -2.19
N ILE A 66 -0.19 -6.16 -0.96
CA ILE A 66 1.23 -6.17 -0.61
C ILE A 66 1.53 -7.42 0.20
N LYS A 67 2.49 -8.23 -0.23
CA LYS A 67 3.01 -9.35 0.56
C LYS A 67 4.25 -8.89 1.33
N LYS A 68 4.20 -9.05 2.66
CA LYS A 68 5.33 -8.82 3.55
C LYS A 68 6.46 -9.77 3.18
N ALA A 69 7.65 -9.20 3.00
CA ALA A 69 8.90 -9.96 2.82
C ALA A 69 9.31 -10.65 4.11
#